data_AF-A0A239REI3-F1
#
_entry.id   AF-A0A239REI3-F1
#
_cell.length_a   1.000
_cell.length_b   1.000
_cell.length_c   1.000
_cell.angle_alpha   90.00
_cell.angle_beta   90.00
_cell.angle_gamma   90.00
#
_symmetry.space_group_name_H-M   'P 1'
#
loop_
_entity.id
_entity.type
_entity.pdbx_description
1 polymer ?
#
loop_
_entity_poly.entity_id
_entity_poly.type
_entity_poly.pdbx_seq_one_letter_code
_entity_poly.pdbx_strand_id
1 'polypeptide(L)'
;MNKITFMSELSRRLRRLPKEDYDDAMKYYAEYFLDAGIDDNQDVTPLVGTVDEVASRIIDEASEKQIVKAETEGGAKNSSRAIWYIILGIFAAPIALPIAIAIVSVIFAVFVAVIAVVFSMLAAGAAVTLSGIGVICAAFWAESMAQVMLIVGAGLICFSVGIVLCIGFYKLGEVIIRGLIKLLRNIGKKKKDEVKAGGAN
;
A
#
# COMPACT_ATOMS: atom_id res chain seq x y z
N MET A 1 -4.96 10.22 55.60
CA MET A 1 -3.70 10.91 55.18
C MET A 1 -3.93 12.42 55.18
N ASN A 2 -2.97 13.23 55.63
CA ASN A 2 -3.15 14.69 55.66
C ASN A 2 -2.94 15.35 54.28
N LYS A 3 -3.44 16.57 54.12
CA LYS A 3 -3.38 17.39 52.89
C LYS A 3 -1.96 17.55 52.34
N ILE A 4 -0.98 17.88 53.20
CA ILE A 4 0.42 18.06 52.78
C ILE A 4 0.99 16.76 52.19
N THR A 5 0.77 15.63 52.85
CA THR A 5 1.26 14.32 52.39
C THR A 5 0.57 13.91 51.09
N PHE A 6 -0.75 14.14 50.97
CA PHE A 6 -1.50 13.87 49.74
C PHE A 6 -0.93 14.64 48.54
N MET A 7 -0.72 15.94 48.69
CA MET A 7 -0.20 16.79 47.62
C MET A 7 1.23 16.45 47.23
N SER A 8 2.08 16.13 48.20
CA SER A 8 3.44 15.67 47.95
C SER A 8 3.47 14.36 47.16
N GLU A 9 2.68 13.36 47.59
CA GLU A 9 2.64 12.06 46.92
C GLU A 9 1.99 12.12 45.53
N LEU A 10 0.94 12.94 45.37
CA LEU A 10 0.31 13.16 44.08
C LEU A 10 1.31 13.78 43.08
N SER A 11 2.03 14.82 43.50
CA SER A 11 3.07 15.46 42.67
C SER A 11 4.15 14.47 42.20
N ARG A 12 4.55 13.54 43.08
CA ARG A 12 5.58 12.54 42.76
C ARG A 12 5.10 11.54 41.71
N ARG A 13 3.82 11.13 41.78
CA ARG A 13 3.22 10.17 40.85
C ARG A 13 2.95 10.78 39.48
N LEU A 14 2.48 12.03 39.46
CA LEU A 14 2.16 12.74 38.23
C LEU A 14 3.39 13.27 37.48
N ARG A 15 4.60 13.21 38.04
CA ARG A 15 5.84 13.75 37.44
C ARG A 15 6.16 13.23 36.02
N ARG A 16 5.61 12.09 35.60
CA ARG A 16 5.81 11.51 34.26
C ARG A 16 4.84 12.05 33.21
N LEU A 17 3.82 12.81 33.62
CA LEU A 17 2.86 13.41 32.70
C LEU A 17 3.45 14.61 31.96
N PRO A 18 2.85 14.99 30.82
CA PRO A 18 3.09 16.27 30.17
C PRO A 18 2.92 17.43 31.17
N LYS A 19 3.73 18.48 31.01
CA LYS A 19 3.79 19.59 31.97
C LYS A 19 2.42 20.29 32.14
N GLU A 20 1.67 20.41 31.06
CA GLU A 20 0.32 21.02 31.04
C GLU A 20 -0.66 20.22 31.91
N ASP A 21 -0.78 18.91 31.66
CA ASP A 21 -1.66 18.02 32.44
C ASP A 21 -1.24 17.92 33.93
N TYR A 22 0.07 17.97 34.20
CA TYR A 22 0.61 17.99 35.56
C TYR A 22 0.22 19.27 36.33
N ASP A 23 0.45 20.44 35.73
CA ASP A 23 0.17 21.73 36.38
C ASP A 23 -1.33 21.91 36.62
N ASP A 24 -2.16 21.49 35.66
CA ASP A 24 -3.62 21.55 35.77
C ASP A 24 -4.15 20.64 36.90
N ALA A 25 -3.68 19.40 36.97
CA ALA A 25 -4.08 18.47 38.02
C ALA A 25 -3.68 18.96 39.42
N MET A 26 -2.44 19.46 39.57
CA MET A 26 -1.97 19.98 40.85
C MET A 26 -2.74 21.22 41.29
N LYS A 27 -3.07 22.10 40.35
CA LYS A 27 -3.86 23.31 40.61
C LYS A 27 -5.30 22.98 41.02
N TYR A 28 -5.95 22.04 40.32
CA TYR A 28 -7.32 21.63 40.62
C TYR A 28 -7.48 21.16 42.07
N TYR A 29 -6.60 20.26 42.53
CA TYR A 29 -6.68 19.76 43.90
C TYR A 29 -6.24 20.79 44.95
N ALA A 30 -5.32 21.71 44.61
CA ALA A 30 -4.96 22.81 45.48
C ALA A 30 -6.14 23.78 45.71
N GLU A 31 -6.87 24.14 44.64
CA GLU A 31 -8.09 24.95 44.73
C GLU A 31 -9.21 24.20 45.45
N TYR A 32 -9.39 22.91 45.16
CA TYR A 32 -10.39 22.08 45.84
C TYR A 32 -10.21 22.03 47.37
N PHE A 33 -8.97 21.85 47.85
CA PHE A 33 -8.71 21.85 49.29
C PHE A 33 -8.78 23.24 49.93
N LEU A 34 -8.53 24.30 49.14
CA LEU A 34 -8.67 25.67 49.59
C LEU A 34 -10.16 26.03 49.80
N ASP A 35 -11.01 25.70 48.83
CA ASP A 35 -12.45 25.95 48.87
C ASP A 35 -13.16 25.11 49.94
N ALA A 36 -12.69 23.87 50.16
CA ALA A 36 -13.19 23.00 51.22
C ALA A 36 -12.75 23.44 52.63
N GLY A 37 -11.90 24.46 52.75
CA GLY A 37 -11.41 24.98 54.04
C GLY A 37 -10.60 23.96 54.83
N ILE A 38 -9.91 23.04 54.13
CA ILE A 38 -9.18 21.94 54.76
C ILE A 38 -7.84 22.44 55.31
N ASP A 39 -7.66 22.29 56.61
CA ASP A 39 -6.42 22.56 57.32
C ASP A 39 -5.31 21.60 56.87
N ASP A 40 -4.06 22.04 56.93
CA ASP A 40 -2.91 21.29 56.45
C ASP A 40 -2.72 19.93 57.13
N ASN A 41 -3.27 19.75 58.34
CA ASN A 41 -3.21 18.51 59.10
C ASN A 41 -4.50 17.67 59.07
N GLN A 42 -5.55 18.12 58.37
CA GLN A 42 -6.80 17.36 58.26
C GLN A 42 -6.67 16.18 57.30
N ASP A 43 -7.35 15.08 57.64
CA ASP A 43 -7.39 13.89 56.80
C ASP A 43 -8.25 14.13 55.56
N VAL A 44 -7.62 14.05 54.38
CA VAL A 44 -8.27 14.26 53.08
C VAL A 44 -8.74 12.96 52.42
N THR A 45 -8.34 11.80 52.93
CA THR A 45 -8.70 10.49 52.36
C THR A 45 -10.21 10.25 52.23
N PRO A 46 -11.06 10.66 53.20
CA PRO A 46 -12.52 10.52 53.06
C PRO A 46 -13.13 11.42 51.98
N LEU A 47 -12.43 12.49 51.58
CA LEU A 47 -12.94 13.54 50.72
C LEU A 47 -12.61 13.29 49.25
N VAL A 48 -11.39 12.81 48.98
CA VAL A 48 -10.87 12.62 47.60
C VAL A 48 -10.51 11.18 47.26
N GLY A 49 -10.48 10.28 48.25
CA GLY A 49 -10.02 8.90 48.09
C GLY A 49 -8.52 8.74 48.32
N THR A 50 -7.95 7.64 47.81
CA THR A 50 -6.51 7.35 47.95
C THR A 50 -5.69 8.04 46.86
N VAL A 51 -4.41 8.37 47.13
CA VAL A 51 -3.53 8.99 46.13
C VAL A 51 -3.36 8.09 44.90
N ASP A 52 -3.32 6.77 45.10
CA ASP A 52 -3.21 5.77 44.03
C ASP A 52 -4.36 5.85 43.03
N GLU A 53 -5.60 5.92 43.52
CA GLU A 53 -6.80 5.99 42.69
C GLU A 53 -6.88 7.32 41.94
N VAL A 54 -6.58 8.42 42.63
CA VAL A 54 -6.58 9.75 42.02
C VAL A 54 -5.51 9.87 40.94
N ALA A 55 -4.28 9.43 41.21
CA ALA A 55 -3.19 9.50 40.24
C ALA A 55 -3.47 8.62 39.01
N SER A 56 -4.00 7.41 39.20
CA SER A 56 -4.34 6.51 38.08
C SER A 56 -5.41 7.13 37.18
N ARG A 57 -6.48 7.70 37.75
CA ARG A 57 -7.54 8.37 36.99
C ARG A 57 -7.03 9.53 36.14
N ILE A 58 -6.16 10.36 36.72
CA ILE A 58 -5.57 11.52 36.00
C ILE A 58 -4.68 11.04 34.85
N ILE A 59 -3.90 9.98 35.07
CA ILE A 59 -3.03 9.39 34.05
C ILE A 59 -3.85 8.81 32.90
N ASP A 60 -4.94 8.12 33.20
CA ASP A 60 -5.85 7.54 32.20
C ASP A 60 -6.51 8.65 31.36
N GLU A 61 -7.05 9.68 32.02
CA GLU A 61 -7.70 10.81 31.33
C GLU A 61 -6.70 11.60 30.45
N ALA A 62 -5.48 11.82 30.94
CA ALA A 62 -4.44 12.47 30.16
C ALA A 62 -4.00 11.61 28.96
N SER A 63 -3.95 10.29 29.13
CA SER A 63 -3.60 9.36 28.04
C SER A 63 -4.67 9.35 26.95
N GLU A 64 -5.96 9.37 27.32
CA GLU A 64 -7.05 9.51 26.36
C GLU A 64 -6.99 10.84 25.60
N LYS A 65 -6.74 11.96 26.30
CA LYS A 65 -6.54 13.28 25.66
C LYS A 65 -5.36 13.28 24.69
N GLN A 66 -4.28 12.58 25.02
CA GLN A 66 -3.10 12.44 24.16
C GLN A 66 -3.42 11.60 22.91
N ILE A 67 -4.17 10.50 23.04
CA ILE A 67 -4.59 9.66 21.91
C ILE A 67 -5.49 10.47 20.97
N VAL A 68 -6.49 11.16 21.51
CA VAL A 68 -7.40 12.01 20.71
C VAL A 68 -6.65 13.17 20.04
N LYS A 69 -5.71 13.83 20.74
CA LYS A 69 -4.83 14.85 20.15
C LYS A 69 -3.91 14.27 19.07
N ALA A 70 -3.37 13.07 19.25
CA ALA A 70 -2.52 12.42 18.25
C ALA A 70 -3.30 12.00 17.00
N GLU A 71 -4.54 11.53 17.15
CA GLU A 71 -5.43 11.17 16.04
C GLU A 71 -5.94 12.40 15.28
N THR A 72 -6.21 13.49 16.00
CA THR A 72 -6.79 14.71 15.39
C THR A 72 -5.73 15.65 14.82
N GLU A 73 -4.56 15.76 15.46
CA GLU A 73 -3.55 16.79 15.16
C GLU A 73 -2.20 16.23 14.71
N GLY A 74 -2.04 14.91 14.60
CA GLY A 74 -0.87 14.30 13.96
C GLY A 74 0.47 14.83 14.48
N GLY A 75 0.78 14.59 15.76
CA GLY A 75 2.15 14.61 16.29
C GLY A 75 3.03 15.80 15.85
N ALA A 76 2.55 17.03 15.97
CA ALA A 76 3.29 18.24 15.64
C ALA A 76 4.37 18.57 16.70
N LYS A 77 5.47 17.80 16.77
CA LYS A 77 6.66 18.21 17.55
C LYS A 77 7.76 18.87 16.70
N ASN A 78 7.61 18.94 15.36
CA ASN A 78 8.64 19.51 14.48
C ASN A 78 8.05 20.45 13.41
N SER A 79 7.47 21.59 13.82
CA SER A 79 6.92 22.60 12.89
C SER A 79 7.91 23.00 11.78
N SER A 80 9.22 23.05 12.07
CA SER A 80 10.27 23.32 11.07
C SER A 80 10.45 22.21 10.04
N ARG A 81 10.24 20.93 10.42
CA ARG A 81 10.27 19.82 9.46
C ARG A 81 9.02 19.79 8.60
N ALA A 82 7.87 20.14 9.18
CA ALA A 82 6.63 20.29 8.42
C ALA A 82 6.78 21.36 7.32
N ILE A 83 7.35 22.53 7.67
CA ILE A 83 7.68 23.58 6.69
C ILE A 83 8.69 23.08 5.64
N TRP A 84 9.70 22.29 6.05
CA TRP A 84 10.66 21.70 5.11
C TRP A 84 10.00 20.73 4.11
N TYR A 85 9.07 19.88 4.57
CA TYR A 85 8.32 18.98 3.70
C TYR A 85 7.36 19.71 2.77
N ILE A 86 6.77 20.84 3.21
CA ILE A 86 5.91 21.67 2.35
C ILE A 86 6.74 22.30 1.22
N ILE A 87 7.90 22.87 1.53
CA ILE A 87 8.82 23.44 0.52
C ILE A 87 9.30 22.35 -0.44
N LEU A 88 9.66 21.18 0.10
CA LEU A 88 10.07 20.02 -0.70
C LEU A 88 8.92 19.53 -1.59
N GLY A 89 7.68 19.56 -1.10
CA GLY A 89 6.48 19.22 -1.86
C GLY A 89 6.26 20.15 -3.05
N ILE A 90 6.46 21.46 -2.91
CA ILE A 90 6.32 22.44 -4.00
C ILE A 90 7.36 22.21 -5.10
N PHE A 91 8.61 21.91 -4.73
CA PHE A 91 9.67 21.59 -5.70
C PHE A 91 9.53 20.18 -6.29
N ALA A 92 8.97 19.23 -5.54
CA ALA A 92 8.72 17.87 -6.01
C ALA A 92 7.50 17.81 -6.93
N ALA A 93 6.48 18.65 -6.73
CA ALA A 93 5.26 18.69 -7.54
C ALA A 93 5.49 18.75 -9.07
N PRO A 94 6.36 19.62 -9.62
CA PRO A 94 6.61 19.68 -11.07
C PRO A 94 7.32 18.44 -11.61
N ILE A 95 8.00 17.64 -10.77
CA ILE A 95 8.69 16.40 -11.16
C ILE A 95 7.79 15.18 -10.92
N ALA A 96 6.98 15.19 -9.86
CA ALA A 96 6.08 14.11 -9.50
C ALA A 96 4.98 13.92 -10.55
N LEU A 97 4.44 15.01 -11.12
CA LEU A 97 3.41 14.94 -12.16
C LEU A 97 3.90 14.25 -13.45
N PRO A 98 5.02 14.64 -14.08
CA PRO A 98 5.51 13.95 -15.28
C PRO A 98 5.96 12.51 -15.00
N ILE A 99 6.52 12.22 -13.82
CA ILE A 99 6.86 10.85 -13.42
C ILE A 99 5.59 9.99 -13.30
N ALA A 100 4.53 10.52 -12.68
CA ALA A 100 3.27 9.80 -12.56
C ALA A 100 2.69 9.47 -13.94
N ILE A 101 2.67 10.43 -14.86
CA ILE A 101 2.23 10.24 -16.25
C ILE A 101 3.12 9.21 -16.96
N ALA A 102 4.43 9.26 -16.78
CA ALA A 102 5.36 8.31 -17.37
C ALA A 102 5.14 6.87 -16.86
N ILE A 103 4.88 6.69 -15.57
CA ILE A 103 4.58 5.37 -15.01
C ILE A 103 3.28 4.82 -15.62
N VAL A 104 2.24 5.65 -15.69
CA VAL A 104 0.96 5.25 -16.31
C VAL A 104 1.14 4.90 -17.79
N SER A 105 1.91 5.70 -18.53
CA SER A 105 2.16 5.46 -19.96
C SER A 105 2.94 4.17 -20.18
N VAL A 106 3.94 3.86 -19.35
CA VAL A 106 4.69 2.61 -19.42
C VAL A 106 3.78 1.41 -19.13
N ILE A 107 2.93 1.48 -18.11
CA ILE A 107 1.98 0.41 -17.80
C ILE A 107 1.02 0.18 -18.98
N PHE A 108 0.49 1.27 -19.55
CA PHE A 108 -0.38 1.20 -20.71
C PHE A 108 0.33 0.62 -21.95
N ALA A 109 1.57 1.06 -22.21
CA ALA A 109 2.37 0.55 -23.32
C ALA A 109 2.65 -0.95 -23.18
N VAL A 110 2.98 -1.43 -21.98
CA VAL A 110 3.16 -2.86 -21.70
C VAL A 110 1.86 -3.62 -21.95
N PHE A 111 0.72 -3.09 -21.53
CA PHE A 111 -0.59 -3.70 -21.76
C PHE A 111 -0.90 -3.83 -23.26
N VAL A 112 -0.72 -2.75 -24.03
CA VAL A 112 -0.91 -2.74 -25.48
C VAL A 112 0.06 -3.70 -26.17
N ALA A 113 1.33 -3.71 -25.76
CA ALA A 113 2.35 -4.60 -26.32
C ALA A 113 1.97 -6.07 -26.12
N VAL A 114 1.46 -6.46 -24.94
CA VAL A 114 1.01 -7.83 -24.69
C VAL A 114 -0.14 -8.21 -25.62
N ILE A 115 -1.14 -7.34 -25.78
CA ILE A 115 -2.26 -7.57 -26.70
C ILE A 115 -1.76 -7.68 -28.14
N ALA A 116 -0.88 -6.78 -28.56
CA ALA A 116 -0.32 -6.75 -29.91
C ALA A 116 0.48 -8.02 -30.21
N VAL A 117 1.30 -8.51 -29.27
CA VAL A 117 2.04 -9.76 -29.41
C VAL A 117 1.07 -10.93 -29.58
N VAL A 118 0.07 -11.07 -28.70
CA VAL A 118 -0.92 -12.15 -28.80
C VAL A 118 -1.67 -12.10 -30.14
N PHE A 119 -2.12 -10.91 -30.55
CA PHE A 119 -2.82 -10.73 -31.82
C PHE A 119 -1.93 -11.05 -33.02
N SER A 120 -0.67 -10.59 -33.02
CA SER A 120 0.29 -10.86 -34.11
C SER A 120 0.60 -12.36 -34.24
N MET A 121 0.68 -13.09 -33.12
CA MET A 121 0.90 -14.54 -33.13
C MET A 121 -0.31 -15.28 -33.71
N LEU A 122 -1.52 -14.87 -33.35
CA LEU A 122 -2.75 -15.44 -33.92
C LEU A 122 -2.86 -15.13 -35.42
N ALA A 123 -2.58 -13.89 -35.83
CA ALA A 123 -2.59 -13.47 -37.22
C ALA A 123 -1.54 -14.23 -38.05
N ALA A 124 -0.33 -14.44 -37.52
CA ALA A 124 0.71 -15.22 -38.18
C ALA A 124 0.29 -16.69 -38.35
N GLY A 125 -0.29 -17.31 -37.31
CA GLY A 125 -0.84 -18.66 -37.41
C GLY A 125 -1.93 -18.78 -38.48
N ALA A 126 -2.88 -17.83 -38.49
CA ALA A 126 -3.93 -17.76 -39.50
C ALA A 126 -3.36 -17.59 -40.92
N ALA A 127 -2.37 -16.71 -41.10
CA ALA A 127 -1.71 -16.48 -42.39
C ALA A 127 -1.03 -17.76 -42.91
N VAL A 128 -0.37 -18.54 -42.05
CA VAL A 128 0.24 -19.82 -42.43
C VAL A 128 -0.82 -20.86 -42.80
N THR A 129 -1.94 -20.94 -42.09
CA THR A 129 -3.03 -21.84 -42.48
C THR A 129 -3.66 -21.46 -43.82
N LEU A 130 -3.86 -20.16 -44.06
CA LEU A 130 -4.39 -19.65 -45.33
C LEU A 130 -3.40 -19.85 -46.49
N SER A 131 -2.10 -19.70 -46.25
CA SER A 131 -1.08 -19.99 -47.28
C SER A 131 -1.07 -21.47 -47.65
N GLY A 132 -1.29 -22.38 -46.68
CA GLY A 132 -1.46 -23.81 -46.95
C GLY A 132 -2.61 -24.10 -47.93
N ILE A 133 -3.75 -23.42 -47.76
CA ILE A 133 -4.89 -23.53 -48.70
C ILE A 133 -4.52 -22.94 -50.07
N GLY A 134 -3.84 -21.80 -50.10
CA GLY A 134 -3.39 -21.18 -51.35
C GLY A 134 -2.44 -22.06 -52.17
N VAL A 135 -1.54 -22.78 -51.48
CA VAL A 135 -0.65 -23.77 -52.12
C VAL A 135 -1.45 -24.92 -52.73
N ILE A 136 -2.51 -25.39 -52.07
CA ILE A 136 -3.40 -26.42 -52.63
C ILE A 136 -4.10 -25.91 -53.90
N CYS A 137 -4.55 -24.65 -53.93
CA CYS A 137 -5.15 -24.05 -55.13
C CYS A 137 -4.16 -23.91 -56.29
N ALA A 138 -2.85 -23.77 -56.03
CA ALA A 138 -1.82 -23.75 -57.07
C ALA A 138 -1.69 -25.11 -57.80
N ALA A 139 -2.21 -26.20 -57.23
CA ALA A 139 -2.21 -27.51 -57.87
C ALA A 139 -3.06 -27.55 -59.16
N PHE A 140 -4.02 -26.65 -59.34
CA PHE A 140 -4.83 -26.54 -60.57
C PHE A 140 -4.02 -26.08 -61.79
N TRP A 141 -2.86 -25.45 -61.58
CA TRP A 141 -1.97 -24.97 -62.64
C TRP A 141 -0.78 -25.91 -62.90
N ALA A 142 -0.74 -27.06 -62.24
CA ALA A 142 0.35 -28.01 -62.41
C ALA A 142 0.14 -28.89 -63.65
N GLU A 143 1.19 -29.01 -64.47
CA GLU A 143 1.11 -29.74 -65.75
C GLU A 143 1.34 -31.26 -65.60
N SER A 144 1.94 -31.71 -64.49
CA SER A 144 2.23 -33.12 -64.26
C SER A 144 1.54 -33.69 -63.02
N MET A 145 1.09 -34.94 -63.09
CA MET A 145 0.48 -35.67 -61.96
C MET A 145 1.41 -35.74 -60.73
N ALA A 146 2.72 -35.87 -60.96
CA ALA A 146 3.72 -35.87 -59.89
C ALA A 146 3.81 -34.51 -59.18
N GLN A 147 3.73 -33.39 -59.92
CA GLN A 147 3.70 -32.04 -59.32
C GLN A 147 2.40 -31.81 -58.54
N VAL A 148 1.24 -32.24 -59.06
CA VAL A 148 -0.05 -32.12 -58.35
C VAL A 148 0.03 -32.82 -56.99
N MET A 149 0.53 -34.06 -56.96
CA MET A 149 0.63 -34.84 -55.72
C MET A 149 1.60 -34.21 -54.70
N LEU A 150 2.74 -33.65 -55.16
CA LEU A 150 3.67 -32.93 -54.30
C LEU A 150 3.09 -31.62 -53.74
N ILE A 151 2.42 -30.82 -54.58
CA ILE A 151 1.84 -29.53 -54.17
C ILE A 151 0.70 -29.74 -53.18
N VAL A 152 -0.18 -30.71 -53.43
CA VAL A 152 -1.26 -31.07 -52.51
C VAL A 152 -0.70 -31.59 -51.19
N GLY A 153 0.32 -32.46 -51.24
CA GLY A 153 1.00 -32.96 -50.04
C GLY A 153 1.66 -31.84 -49.23
N ALA A 154 2.39 -30.94 -49.88
CA ALA A 154 3.02 -29.79 -49.25
C ALA A 154 2.00 -28.82 -48.64
N GLY A 155 0.89 -28.56 -49.34
CA GLY A 155 -0.21 -27.74 -48.85
C GLY A 155 -0.87 -28.33 -47.60
N LEU A 156 -1.08 -29.66 -47.57
CA LEU A 156 -1.65 -30.36 -46.41
C LEU A 156 -0.71 -30.30 -45.19
N ILE A 157 0.60 -30.44 -45.41
CA ILE A 157 1.62 -30.31 -44.35
C ILE A 157 1.62 -28.87 -43.81
N CYS A 158 1.65 -27.86 -44.69
CA CYS A 158 1.58 -26.45 -44.27
C CYS A 158 0.31 -26.13 -43.49
N PHE A 159 -0.84 -26.66 -43.92
CA PHE A 159 -2.11 -26.49 -43.22
C PHE A 159 -2.08 -27.14 -41.83
N SER A 160 -1.57 -28.37 -41.74
CA SER A 160 -1.44 -29.11 -40.47
C SER A 160 -0.48 -28.42 -39.50
N VAL A 161 0.68 -27.98 -40.00
CA VAL A 161 1.68 -27.22 -39.24
C VAL A 161 1.12 -25.88 -38.78
N GLY A 162 0.36 -25.19 -39.63
CA GLY A 162 -0.33 -23.95 -39.28
C GLY A 162 -1.31 -24.12 -38.11
N ILE A 163 -2.10 -25.19 -38.10
CA ILE A 163 -3.03 -25.49 -36.98
C ILE A 163 -2.26 -25.76 -35.68
N VAL A 164 -1.17 -26.55 -35.74
CA VAL A 164 -0.34 -26.83 -34.56
C VAL A 164 0.33 -25.54 -34.04
N LEU A 165 0.80 -24.66 -34.93
CA LEU A 165 1.33 -23.34 -34.59
C LEU A 165 0.28 -22.47 -33.89
N CYS A 166 -0.97 -22.43 -34.38
CA CYS A 166 -2.06 -21.72 -33.73
C CYS A 166 -2.30 -22.20 -32.29
N ILE A 167 -2.31 -23.51 -32.05
CA ILE A 167 -2.46 -24.09 -30.70
C ILE A 167 -1.25 -23.75 -29.83
N GLY A 168 -0.04 -23.86 -30.38
CA GLY A 168 1.20 -23.51 -29.69
C GLY A 168 1.25 -22.05 -29.28
N PHE A 169 0.84 -21.15 -30.18
CA PHE A 169 0.76 -19.72 -29.93
C PHE A 169 -0.30 -19.35 -28.89
N TYR A 170 -1.47 -20.01 -28.91
CA TYR A 170 -2.47 -19.82 -27.87
C TYR A 170 -1.94 -20.20 -26.48
N LYS A 171 -1.29 -21.37 -26.36
CA LYS A 171 -0.65 -21.80 -25.11
C LYS A 171 0.47 -20.87 -24.68
N LEU A 172 1.30 -20.40 -25.62
CA LEU A 172 2.39 -19.48 -25.29
C LEU A 172 1.87 -18.12 -24.82
N GLY A 173 0.81 -17.61 -25.46
CA GLY A 173 0.10 -16.40 -25.02
C GLY A 173 -0.44 -16.55 -23.60
N GLU A 174 -1.03 -17.70 -23.27
CA GLU A 174 -1.49 -17.99 -21.91
C GLU A 174 -0.34 -18.00 -20.89
N VAL A 175 0.82 -18.59 -21.23
CA VAL A 175 2.01 -18.60 -20.38
C VAL A 175 2.54 -17.18 -20.16
N ILE A 176 2.57 -16.33 -21.19
CA ILE A 176 3.01 -14.94 -21.09
C ILE A 176 2.09 -14.16 -20.15
N ILE A 177 0.77 -14.29 -20.30
CA ILE A 177 -0.22 -13.63 -19.43
C ILE A 177 -0.08 -14.11 -17.98
N ARG A 178 0.02 -15.42 -17.75
CA ARG A 178 0.25 -15.98 -16.41
C ARG A 178 1.57 -15.50 -15.81
N GLY A 179 2.62 -15.36 -16.63
CA GLY A 179 3.92 -14.81 -16.24
C GLY A 179 3.81 -13.35 -15.78
N LEU A 180 3.12 -12.50 -16.54
CA LEU A 180 2.84 -11.12 -16.18
C LEU A 180 2.05 -11.01 -14.86
N ILE A 181 0.99 -11.79 -14.70
CA ILE A 181 0.20 -11.83 -13.46
C ILE A 181 1.08 -12.26 -12.27
N LYS A 182 1.97 -13.24 -12.46
CA LYS A 182 2.88 -13.70 -11.42
C LYS A 182 3.91 -12.63 -11.03
N LEU A 183 4.45 -11.89 -11.99
CA LEU A 183 5.35 -10.77 -11.75
C LEU A 183 4.66 -9.62 -11.00
N LEU A 184 3.46 -9.22 -11.45
CA LEU A 184 2.66 -8.20 -10.76
C LEU A 184 2.31 -8.63 -9.33
N ARG A 185 1.93 -9.89 -9.13
CA ARG A 185 1.64 -10.43 -7.80
C ARG A 185 2.88 -10.45 -6.90
N ASN A 186 4.06 -10.76 -7.43
CA ASN A 186 5.30 -10.75 -6.67
C ASN A 186 5.70 -9.34 -6.24
N ILE A 187 5.51 -8.33 -7.09
CA ILE A 187 5.74 -6.92 -6.73
C ILE A 187 4.76 -6.49 -5.62
N GLY A 188 3.49 -6.86 -5.74
CA GLY A 188 2.48 -6.56 -4.71
C GLY A 188 2.74 -7.24 -3.36
N LYS A 189 3.28 -8.45 -3.35
CA LYS A 189 3.69 -9.15 -2.11
C LYS A 189 4.90 -8.49 -1.46
N LYS A 190 5.95 -8.17 -2.23
CA LYS A 190 7.15 -7.51 -1.71
C LYS A 190 6.83 -6.20 -0.98
N LYS A 191 5.94 -5.39 -1.56
CA LYS A 191 5.50 -4.13 -0.94
C LYS A 191 4.72 -4.33 0.37
N LYS A 192 4.01 -5.45 0.52
CA LYS A 192 3.27 -5.80 1.74
C LYS A 192 4.19 -6.30 2.86
N ASP A 193 5.28 -6.96 2.50
CA ASP A 193 6.30 -7.45 3.44
C ASP A 193 7.19 -6.30 3.95
N GLU A 194 7.54 -5.32 3.10
CA GLU A 194 8.28 -4.12 3.51
C GLU A 194 7.47 -3.22 4.47
N VAL A 195 6.16 -3.06 4.25
CA VAL A 195 5.28 -2.30 5.15
C VAL A 195 5.13 -2.98 6.52
N LYS A 196 5.16 -4.32 6.58
CA LYS A 196 5.14 -5.06 7.86
C LYS A 196 6.47 -4.99 8.60
N ALA A 197 7.60 -4.95 7.90
CA ALA A 197 8.92 -4.84 8.52
C ALA A 197 9.22 -3.42 9.06
N GLY A 198 8.68 -2.38 8.41
CA GLY A 198 8.87 -0.99 8.84
C GLY A 198 8.01 -0.56 10.04
N GLY A 199 6.95 -1.30 10.38
CA GLY A 199 6.08 -1.04 11.54
C GLY A 199 6.47 -1.79 12.82
N ALA A 200 7.57 -2.57 12.79
CA ALA A 200 8.04 -3.37 13.91
C ALA A 200 9.32 -2.82 14.58
N ASN A 201 9.74 -1.60 14.22
CA ASN A 201 10.88 -0.89 14.83
C ASN A 201 10.41 0.35 15.58
#